data_AF-A0A7J6THS3-F1
#
_entry.id   AF-A0A7J6THS3-F1
#
_cell.length_a   1.000
_cell.length_b   1.000
_cell.length_c   1.000
_cell.angle_alpha   90.00
_cell.angle_beta   90.00
_cell.angle_gamma   90.00
#
_symmetry.space_group_name_H-M   'P 1'
#
loop_
_entity.id
_entity.type
_entity.pdbx_description
1 polymer ?
#
loop_
_entity_poly.entity_id
_entity_poly.type
_entity_poly.pdbx_seq_one_letter_code
_entity_poly.pdbx_strand_id
1 'polypeptide(L)'
;MAPQPVASEAHHAVDTQASASELRQAVNEGVGGAPKLPRVKFMTKKEREKMAKDMEKQKKQAAKEKAEDLRKRRREHQRMMDDELRKAKEEEREERRRRRKEEEETRRRERAARESEEGSRTSRKSRKDDDIKKKTQSSLAELHMLNLDENELRSRQEEAELALIKKRYLGIDKMERDDEKRRKLQKPSEKFRNIFNFEWDNSEDTSKEETNELYRNRVQPQLLFGRGFIAGVDVREQKKKNNFYDKLSEERQKLGIASGVTMVESSTGRKS
;
A
#
# COMPACT_ATOMS: atom_id res chain seq x y z
N MET A 1 -31.43 -47.11 4.80
CA MET A 1 -30.08 -47.04 4.24
C MET A 1 -29.27 -46.10 5.12
N ALA A 2 -28.45 -46.66 6.01
CA ALA A 2 -27.63 -45.90 6.94
C ALA A 2 -26.20 -45.76 6.37
N PRO A 3 -25.56 -44.57 6.46
CA PRO A 3 -24.19 -44.40 5.97
C PRO A 3 -23.17 -44.92 6.98
N GLN A 4 -22.20 -45.69 6.48
CA GLN A 4 -21.05 -46.19 7.23
C GLN A 4 -20.00 -45.08 7.47
N PRO A 5 -19.33 -45.04 8.63
CA PRO A 5 -18.18 -44.17 8.85
C PRO A 5 -16.88 -44.83 8.37
N VAL A 6 -16.24 -44.23 7.36
CA VAL A 6 -14.86 -44.52 6.94
C VAL A 6 -13.89 -43.88 7.94
N ALA A 7 -13.20 -44.70 8.73
CA ALA A 7 -12.11 -44.29 9.60
C ALA A 7 -10.81 -44.22 8.78
N SER A 8 -10.23 -43.02 8.68
CA SER A 8 -8.93 -42.76 8.09
C SER A 8 -7.81 -43.11 9.08
N GLU A 9 -6.93 -44.03 8.69
CA GLU A 9 -5.66 -44.32 9.36
C GLU A 9 -4.71 -43.12 9.22
N ALA A 10 -4.53 -42.38 10.31
CA ALA A 10 -3.49 -41.36 10.43
C ALA A 10 -2.20 -42.01 10.97
N HIS A 11 -1.31 -42.42 10.08
CA HIS A 11 0.07 -42.77 10.42
C HIS A 11 0.79 -41.54 11.00
N HIS A 12 0.98 -41.50 12.32
CA HIS A 12 1.92 -40.59 12.97
C HIS A 12 3.31 -41.24 12.91
N ALA A 13 4.07 -40.90 11.88
CA ALA A 13 5.52 -41.12 11.86
C ALA A 13 6.15 -40.15 12.88
N VAL A 14 6.55 -40.68 14.03
CA VAL A 14 7.35 -39.94 15.01
C VAL A 14 8.80 -40.02 14.54
N ASP A 15 9.32 -38.87 14.12
CA ASP A 15 10.72 -38.61 13.87
C ASP A 15 11.59 -39.15 15.01
N THR A 16 12.34 -40.20 14.71
CA THR A 16 13.47 -40.67 15.52
C THR A 16 14.73 -40.61 14.67
N GLN A 17 15.04 -39.42 14.16
CA GLN A 17 16.40 -39.09 13.75
C GLN A 17 17.21 -38.67 14.98
N ALA A 18 17.38 -39.61 15.92
CA ALA A 18 18.48 -39.51 16.88
C ALA A 18 19.76 -39.84 16.12
N SER A 19 20.69 -38.89 16.16
CA SER A 19 21.82 -38.81 15.24
C SER A 19 22.74 -40.05 15.36
N ALA A 20 23.02 -40.72 14.25
CA ALA A 20 24.00 -41.81 14.20
C ALA A 20 25.42 -41.35 14.59
N SER A 21 25.63 -40.03 14.72
CA SER A 21 26.84 -39.38 15.25
C SER A 21 26.95 -39.46 16.78
N GLU A 22 25.86 -39.33 17.54
CA GLU A 22 25.91 -39.42 19.01
C GLU A 22 26.24 -40.84 19.50
N LEU A 23 25.76 -41.86 18.79
CA LEU A 23 26.09 -43.27 19.09
C LEU A 23 27.54 -43.65 18.74
N ARG A 24 28.21 -42.91 17.85
CA ARG A 24 29.62 -43.12 17.50
C ARG A 24 30.57 -42.42 18.46
N GLN A 25 30.14 -41.29 19.04
CA GLN A 25 30.95 -40.54 20.01
C GLN A 25 31.10 -41.29 21.35
N ALA A 26 30.09 -42.07 21.75
CA ALA A 26 30.13 -42.89 22.97
C ALA A 26 31.03 -44.14 22.88
N VAL A 27 31.50 -44.53 21.69
CA VAL A 27 32.37 -45.73 21.52
C VAL A 27 33.87 -45.37 21.62
N ASN A 28 34.22 -44.09 21.49
CA ASN A 28 35.62 -43.66 21.41
C ASN A 28 36.22 -43.19 22.75
N GLU A 29 35.40 -43.03 23.79
CA GLU A 29 35.86 -42.77 25.15
C GLU A 29 35.81 -44.08 25.94
N GLY A 30 36.98 -44.71 26.09
CA GLY A 30 37.14 -45.97 26.79
C GLY A 30 36.65 -45.92 28.24
N VAL A 31 35.47 -46.49 28.49
CA VAL A 31 35.10 -47.08 29.77
C VAL A 31 34.54 -48.47 29.48
N GLY A 32 35.38 -49.49 29.71
CA GLY A 32 34.99 -50.90 29.61
C GLY A 32 33.89 -51.23 30.61
N GLY A 33 32.64 -51.13 30.16
CA GLY A 33 31.47 -51.55 30.91
C GLY A 33 30.32 -51.74 29.94
N ALA A 34 30.08 -52.99 29.53
CA ALA A 34 28.89 -53.34 28.76
C ALA A 34 27.65 -52.73 29.43
N PRO A 35 26.75 -52.05 28.69
CA PRO A 35 25.53 -51.49 29.28
C PRO A 35 24.76 -52.66 29.90
N LYS A 36 24.70 -52.70 31.23
CA LYS A 36 23.96 -53.71 31.98
C LYS A 36 22.50 -53.59 31.54
N LEU A 37 22.05 -54.51 30.69
CA LEU A 37 20.65 -54.58 30.26
C LEU A 37 19.77 -54.58 31.53
N PRO A 38 18.68 -53.80 31.56
CA PRO A 38 17.83 -53.74 32.74
C PRO A 38 17.37 -55.14 33.09
N ARG A 39 17.74 -55.58 34.29
CA ARG A 39 17.42 -56.91 34.80
C ARG A 39 15.91 -57.09 34.74
N VAL A 40 15.44 -58.00 33.88
CA VAL A 40 14.01 -58.25 33.69
C VAL A 40 13.42 -58.65 35.04
N LYS A 41 12.68 -57.74 35.67
CA LYS A 41 12.02 -58.00 36.95
C LYS A 41 10.80 -58.86 36.65
N PHE A 42 10.91 -60.15 36.90
CA PHE A 42 9.79 -61.08 36.80
C PHE A 42 8.78 -60.74 37.90
N MET A 43 7.77 -59.95 37.55
CA MET A 43 6.63 -59.67 38.42
C MET A 43 5.57 -60.76 38.28
N THR A 44 4.96 -61.11 39.39
CA THR A 44 3.88 -62.11 39.44
C THR A 44 2.66 -61.62 38.66
N LYS A 45 1.81 -62.54 38.18
CA LYS A 45 0.62 -62.20 37.38
C LYS A 45 -0.31 -61.23 38.11
N LYS A 46 -0.45 -61.36 39.43
CA LYS A 46 -1.27 -60.48 40.29
C LYS A 46 -0.71 -59.06 40.37
N GLU A 47 0.61 -58.91 40.50
CA GLU A 47 1.24 -57.58 40.54
C GLU A 47 1.14 -56.85 39.19
N ARG A 48 1.24 -57.60 38.09
CA ARG A 48 1.11 -57.05 36.74
C ARG A 48 -0.30 -56.54 36.46
N GLU A 49 -1.33 -57.24 36.95
CA GLU A 49 -2.72 -56.80 36.86
C GLU A 49 -3.01 -55.58 37.73
N LYS A 50 -2.41 -55.51 38.93
CA LYS A 50 -2.54 -54.31 39.81
C LYS A 50 -1.89 -53.08 39.17
N MET A 51 -0.69 -53.22 38.63
CA MET A 51 -0.02 -52.12 37.92
C MET A 51 -0.78 -51.68 36.66
N ALA A 52 -1.37 -52.63 35.92
CA ALA A 52 -2.22 -52.31 34.77
C ALA A 52 -3.46 -51.48 35.18
N LYS A 53 -4.14 -51.87 36.27
CA LYS A 53 -5.29 -51.12 36.81
C LYS A 53 -4.91 -49.72 37.28
N ASP A 54 -3.75 -49.56 37.92
CA ASP A 54 -3.29 -48.25 38.39
C ASP A 54 -2.88 -47.35 37.22
N MET A 55 -2.22 -47.90 36.18
CA MET A 55 -1.92 -47.18 34.94
C MET A 55 -3.19 -46.78 34.18
N GLU A 56 -4.22 -47.63 34.16
CA GLU A 56 -5.50 -47.31 33.54
C GLU A 56 -6.21 -46.18 34.29
N LYS A 57 -6.20 -46.19 35.63
CA LYS A 57 -6.71 -45.09 36.45
C LYS A 57 -5.97 -43.78 36.19
N GLN A 58 -4.64 -43.81 36.12
CA GLN A 58 -3.83 -42.62 35.81
C GLN A 58 -4.11 -42.10 34.40
N LYS A 59 -4.21 -42.98 33.39
CA LYS A 59 -4.58 -42.58 32.02
C LYS A 59 -5.98 -41.96 31.97
N LYS A 60 -6.94 -42.52 32.71
CA LYS A 60 -8.30 -41.99 32.79
C LYS A 60 -8.36 -40.63 33.51
N GLN A 61 -7.54 -40.43 34.54
CA GLN A 61 -7.41 -39.13 35.22
C GLN A 61 -6.77 -38.09 34.29
N ALA A 62 -5.65 -38.43 33.63
CA ALA A 62 -4.99 -37.55 32.68
C ALA A 62 -5.89 -37.21 31.46
N ALA A 63 -6.71 -38.15 30.99
CA ALA A 63 -7.69 -37.89 29.93
C ALA A 63 -8.80 -36.93 30.39
N LYS A 64 -9.27 -37.05 31.64
CA LYS A 64 -10.25 -36.13 32.22
C LYS A 64 -9.69 -34.72 32.37
N GLU A 65 -8.47 -34.60 32.89
CA GLU A 65 -7.78 -33.31 33.05
C GLU A 65 -7.59 -32.61 31.70
N LYS A 66 -7.08 -33.33 30.68
CA LYS A 66 -6.95 -32.80 29.31
C LYS A 66 -8.29 -32.37 28.71
N ALA A 67 -9.37 -33.11 29.00
CA ALA A 67 -10.71 -32.76 28.52
C ALA A 67 -11.26 -31.50 29.22
N GLU A 68 -10.99 -31.33 30.52
CA GLU A 68 -11.38 -30.11 31.25
C GLU A 68 -10.60 -28.88 30.80
N ASP A 69 -9.28 -29.02 30.56
CA ASP A 69 -8.45 -27.94 30.02
C ASP A 69 -8.93 -27.48 28.65
N LEU A 70 -9.26 -28.42 27.76
CA LEU A 70 -9.81 -28.11 26.44
C LEU A 70 -11.18 -27.41 26.56
N ARG A 71 -12.02 -27.85 27.51
CA ARG A 71 -13.31 -27.21 27.78
C ARG A 71 -13.14 -25.79 28.35
N LYS A 72 -12.13 -25.56 29.19
CA LYS A 72 -11.81 -24.25 29.76
C LYS A 72 -11.30 -23.30 28.66
N ARG A 73 -10.34 -23.74 27.84
CA ARG A 73 -9.85 -22.98 26.68
C ARG A 73 -10.95 -22.62 25.71
N ARG A 74 -11.88 -23.55 25.41
CA ARG A 74 -13.04 -23.27 24.55
C ARG A 74 -13.97 -22.20 25.14
N ARG A 75 -14.20 -22.23 26.46
CA ARG A 75 -15.01 -21.20 27.15
C ARG A 75 -14.31 -19.85 27.16
N GLU A 76 -13.01 -19.80 27.38
CA GLU A 76 -12.21 -18.58 27.34
C GLU A 76 -12.22 -17.97 25.92
N HIS A 77 -12.01 -18.80 24.90
CA HIS A 77 -12.11 -18.36 23.51
C HIS A 77 -13.50 -17.80 23.19
N GLN A 78 -14.58 -18.46 23.63
CA GLN A 78 -15.93 -17.96 23.42
C GLN A 78 -16.15 -16.60 24.10
N ARG A 79 -15.66 -16.43 25.34
CA ARG A 79 -15.75 -15.15 26.06
C ARG A 79 -14.99 -14.02 25.34
N MET A 80 -13.80 -14.31 24.83
CA MET A 80 -13.02 -13.33 24.05
C MET A 80 -13.78 -12.89 22.78
N MET A 81 -14.39 -13.83 22.07
CA MET A 81 -15.20 -13.51 20.88
C MET A 81 -16.45 -12.68 21.24
N ASP A 82 -17.11 -12.99 22.35
CA ASP A 82 -18.29 -12.25 22.80
C ASP A 82 -17.92 -10.83 23.28
N ASP A 83 -16.78 -10.67 23.94
CA ASP A 83 -16.25 -9.36 24.37
C ASP A 83 -15.80 -8.52 23.17
N GLU A 84 -15.16 -9.12 22.17
CA GLU A 84 -14.78 -8.46 20.92
C GLU A 84 -16.02 -7.98 20.14
N LEU A 85 -17.06 -8.82 20.06
CA LEU A 85 -18.33 -8.44 19.43
C LEU A 85 -19.02 -7.30 20.19
N ARG A 86 -18.97 -7.31 21.52
CA ARG A 86 -19.51 -6.23 22.35
C ARG A 86 -18.77 -4.92 22.11
N LYS A 87 -17.44 -4.96 22.04
CA LYS A 87 -16.60 -3.80 21.77
C LYS A 87 -16.85 -3.23 20.38
N ALA A 88 -16.92 -4.07 19.35
CA ALA A 88 -17.24 -3.66 17.99
C ALA A 88 -18.60 -2.94 17.90
N LYS A 89 -19.61 -3.44 18.62
CA LYS A 89 -20.94 -2.82 18.68
C LYS A 89 -20.94 -1.48 19.44
N GLU A 90 -20.05 -1.31 20.41
CA GLU A 90 -19.88 -0.05 21.13
C GLU A 90 -19.16 0.99 20.26
N GLU A 91 -18.10 0.59 19.56
CA GLU A 91 -17.39 1.41 18.58
C GLU A 91 -18.32 1.88 17.45
N GLU A 92 -19.16 0.99 16.90
CA GLU A 92 -20.17 1.34 15.89
C GLU A 92 -21.16 2.41 16.40
N ARG A 93 -21.60 2.28 17.66
CA ARG A 93 -22.49 3.26 18.29
C ARG A 93 -21.80 4.60 18.49
N GLU A 94 -20.53 4.60 18.89
CA GLU A 94 -19.74 5.80 19.06
C GLU A 94 -19.47 6.52 17.73
N GLU A 95 -19.10 5.76 16.70
CA GLU A 95 -18.92 6.26 15.34
C GLU A 95 -20.21 6.90 14.81
N ARG A 96 -21.36 6.25 15.02
CA ARG A 96 -22.66 6.83 14.65
C ARG A 96 -22.93 8.14 15.40
N ARG A 97 -22.55 8.25 16.67
CA ARG A 97 -22.68 9.51 17.44
C ARG A 97 -21.73 10.58 16.91
N ARG A 98 -20.51 10.21 16.54
CA ARG A 98 -19.52 11.12 15.96
C ARG A 98 -19.97 11.65 14.61
N ARG A 99 -20.42 10.78 13.70
CA ARG A 99 -20.96 11.16 12.39
C ARG A 99 -22.14 12.12 12.52
N ARG A 100 -23.04 11.88 13.48
CA ARG A 100 -24.17 12.79 13.75
C ARG A 100 -23.71 14.17 14.23
N LYS A 101 -22.69 14.24 15.09
CA LYS A 101 -22.10 15.51 15.55
C LYS A 101 -21.42 16.26 14.40
N GLU A 102 -20.67 15.55 13.56
CA GLU A 102 -20.02 16.14 12.39
C GLU A 102 -21.06 16.69 11.40
N GLU A 103 -22.14 15.95 11.14
CA GLU A 103 -23.24 16.42 10.28
C GLU A 103 -23.99 17.63 10.87
N GLU A 104 -24.16 17.68 12.20
CA GLU A 104 -24.74 18.83 12.87
C GLU A 104 -23.82 20.07 12.79
N GLU A 105 -22.51 19.86 12.92
CA GLU A 105 -21.51 20.91 12.80
C GLU A 105 -21.42 21.46 11.37
N THR A 106 -21.47 20.59 10.35
CA THR A 106 -21.51 21.02 8.95
C THR A 106 -22.77 21.82 8.65
N ARG A 107 -23.94 21.36 9.09
CA ARG A 107 -25.21 22.12 8.98
C ARG A 107 -25.13 23.47 9.69
N ARG A 108 -24.49 23.53 10.87
CA ARG A 108 -24.28 24.79 11.61
C ARG A 108 -23.36 25.75 10.85
N ARG A 109 -22.25 25.25 10.29
CA ARG A 109 -21.32 26.04 9.46
C ARG A 109 -22.00 26.54 8.18
N GLU A 110 -22.80 25.71 7.53
CA GLU A 110 -23.57 26.08 6.34
C GLU A 110 -24.60 27.18 6.65
N ARG A 111 -25.32 27.07 7.78
CA ARG A 111 -26.25 28.10 8.23
C ARG A 111 -25.55 29.43 8.53
N ALA A 112 -24.41 29.39 9.22
CA ALA A 112 -23.61 30.57 9.51
C ALA A 112 -23.03 31.21 8.23
N ALA A 113 -22.63 30.41 7.25
CA ALA A 113 -22.17 30.90 5.95
C ALA A 113 -23.30 31.61 5.19
N ARG A 114 -24.51 31.03 5.17
CA ARG A 114 -25.69 31.66 4.56
C ARG A 114 -26.07 32.98 5.23
N GLU A 115 -26.02 33.03 6.56
CA GLU A 115 -26.31 34.25 7.34
C GLU A 115 -25.25 35.34 7.10
N SER A 116 -23.98 34.96 6.99
CA SER A 116 -22.88 35.88 6.61
C SER A 116 -23.02 36.40 5.18
N GLU A 117 -23.45 35.54 4.24
CA GLU A 117 -23.69 35.93 2.85
C GLU A 117 -24.91 36.85 2.70
N GLU A 118 -25.96 36.62 3.49
CA GLU A 118 -27.14 37.49 3.54
C GLU A 118 -26.80 38.88 4.10
N GLY A 119 -25.99 38.95 5.17
CA GLY A 119 -25.43 40.21 5.70
C GLY A 119 -24.53 40.95 4.69
N SER A 120 -23.77 40.22 3.87
CA SER A 120 -22.97 40.80 2.79
C SER A 120 -23.80 41.28 1.59
N ARG A 121 -24.97 40.67 1.33
CA ARG A 121 -25.85 41.04 0.21
C ARG A 121 -26.58 42.35 0.46
N THR A 122 -26.96 42.67 1.70
CA THR A 122 -27.58 43.97 2.04
C THR A 122 -26.60 45.14 1.84
N SER A 123 -25.33 44.94 2.18
CA SER A 123 -24.26 45.95 2.04
C SER A 123 -23.83 46.19 0.58
N ARG A 124 -23.87 45.16 -0.29
CA ARG A 124 -23.44 45.26 -1.70
C ARG A 124 -24.57 45.61 -2.69
N LYS A 125 -25.85 45.48 -2.30
CA LYS A 125 -27.00 45.87 -3.13
C LYS A 125 -27.03 47.37 -3.46
N SER A 126 -26.47 48.23 -2.59
CA SER A 126 -26.46 49.68 -2.82
C SER A 126 -25.39 50.19 -3.79
N ARG A 127 -24.44 49.35 -4.24
CA ARG A 127 -23.31 49.79 -5.10
C ARG A 127 -23.16 49.04 -6.42
N LYS A 128 -23.96 48.01 -6.68
CA LYS A 128 -23.76 47.09 -7.83
C LYS A 128 -24.93 47.03 -8.81
N ASP A 129 -25.89 47.94 -8.73
CA ASP A 129 -27.00 48.03 -9.70
C ASP A 129 -26.67 48.91 -10.93
N ASP A 130 -25.58 49.71 -10.89
CA ASP A 130 -25.19 50.56 -12.03
C ASP A 130 -24.23 49.88 -13.03
N ASP A 131 -23.44 48.89 -12.63
CA ASP A 131 -22.34 48.35 -13.46
C ASP A 131 -22.67 47.04 -14.19
N ILE A 132 -23.73 46.32 -13.81
CA ILE A 132 -24.04 44.99 -14.39
C ILE A 132 -24.90 45.07 -15.66
N LYS A 133 -25.61 46.18 -15.91
CA LYS A 133 -26.48 46.31 -17.10
C LYS A 133 -25.75 46.40 -18.45
N LYS A 134 -24.41 46.49 -18.47
CA LYS A 134 -23.64 46.64 -19.72
C LYS A 134 -22.90 45.40 -20.22
N LYS A 135 -22.90 44.26 -19.50
CA LYS A 135 -22.00 43.13 -19.85
C LYS A 135 -22.65 41.78 -20.15
N THR A 136 -23.98 41.66 -20.15
CA THR A 136 -24.67 40.38 -20.38
C THR A 136 -25.61 40.45 -21.59
N GLN A 137 -25.06 40.69 -22.79
CA GLN A 137 -25.78 40.49 -24.06
C GLN A 137 -25.18 39.35 -24.90
N SER A 138 -24.74 38.26 -24.27
CA SER A 138 -24.56 36.99 -24.99
C SER A 138 -25.09 35.82 -24.17
N SER A 139 -26.21 35.26 -24.61
CA SER A 139 -26.89 34.10 -24.02
C SER A 139 -26.08 32.80 -24.04
N LEU A 140 -24.91 32.80 -24.69
CA LEU A 140 -24.06 31.61 -24.84
C LEU A 140 -23.05 31.46 -23.69
N ALA A 141 -22.70 32.54 -23.00
CA ALA A 141 -21.74 32.51 -21.88
C ALA A 141 -22.37 32.05 -20.55
N GLU A 142 -23.71 31.94 -20.49
CA GLU A 142 -24.46 31.55 -19.29
C GLU A 142 -24.64 30.02 -19.16
N LEU A 143 -24.47 29.28 -20.26
CA LEU A 143 -24.38 27.83 -20.26
C LEU A 143 -22.92 27.41 -20.09
N HIS A 144 -22.46 27.32 -18.83
CA HIS A 144 -21.20 26.68 -18.41
C HIS A 144 -21.19 25.16 -18.71
N MET A 145 -21.55 24.74 -19.93
CA MET A 145 -21.89 23.34 -20.25
C MET A 145 -20.79 22.56 -20.99
N LEU A 146 -19.63 23.17 -21.28
CA LEU A 146 -18.55 22.52 -22.04
C LEU A 146 -17.15 22.63 -21.42
N ASN A 147 -17.02 23.26 -20.25
CA ASN A 147 -15.81 23.14 -19.45
C ASN A 147 -16.09 22.02 -18.44
N LEU A 148 -15.60 20.81 -18.70
CA LEU A 148 -15.36 19.89 -17.59
C LEU A 148 -14.37 20.61 -16.67
N ASP A 149 -14.82 20.87 -15.44
CA ASP A 149 -14.20 21.82 -14.54
C ASP A 149 -12.76 21.38 -14.23
N GLU A 150 -11.80 22.27 -14.50
CA GLU A 150 -10.42 22.16 -14.01
C GLU A 150 -10.40 21.81 -12.50
N ASN A 151 -11.41 22.27 -11.75
CA ASN A 151 -11.66 21.90 -10.35
C ASN A 151 -11.98 20.42 -10.11
N GLU A 152 -12.72 19.74 -10.98
CA GLU A 152 -13.03 18.32 -10.82
C GLU A 152 -11.77 17.46 -11.07
N LEU A 153 -10.96 17.85 -12.05
CA LEU A 153 -9.69 17.17 -12.32
C LEU A 153 -8.71 17.35 -11.16
N ARG A 154 -8.64 18.58 -10.61
CA ARG A 154 -7.87 18.90 -9.39
C ARG A 154 -8.34 18.09 -8.19
N SER A 155 -9.65 18.02 -7.96
CA SER A 155 -10.22 17.26 -6.83
C SER A 155 -9.84 15.79 -6.92
N ARG A 156 -9.90 15.19 -8.11
CA ARG A 156 -9.48 13.80 -8.32
C ARG A 156 -7.98 13.60 -8.10
N GLN A 157 -7.15 14.59 -8.46
CA GLN A 157 -5.73 14.57 -8.17
C GLN A 157 -5.47 14.67 -6.66
N GLU A 158 -6.11 15.60 -5.97
CA GLU A 158 -5.99 15.76 -4.52
C GLU A 158 -6.40 14.48 -3.76
N GLU A 159 -7.46 13.80 -4.20
CA GLU A 159 -7.87 12.51 -3.64
C GLU A 159 -6.81 11.41 -3.82
N ALA A 160 -6.21 11.33 -5.01
CA ALA A 160 -5.16 10.34 -5.29
C ALA A 160 -3.86 10.66 -4.54
N GLU A 161 -3.50 11.93 -4.37
CA GLU A 161 -2.38 12.36 -3.53
C GLU A 161 -2.61 12.00 -2.06
N LEU A 162 -3.81 12.28 -1.53
CA LEU A 162 -4.19 11.91 -0.17
C LEU A 162 -4.16 10.40 0.04
N ALA A 163 -4.61 9.62 -0.96
CA ALA A 163 -4.52 8.16 -0.91
C ALA A 163 -3.07 7.69 -0.83
N LEU A 164 -2.16 8.28 -1.61
CA LEU A 164 -0.73 7.95 -1.60
C LEU A 164 -0.08 8.28 -0.24
N ILE A 165 -0.36 9.47 0.30
CA ILE A 165 0.09 9.88 1.64
C ILE A 165 -0.43 8.89 2.69
N LYS A 166 -1.73 8.58 2.64
CA LYS A 166 -2.37 7.63 3.55
C LYS A 166 -1.71 6.26 3.49
N LYS A 167 -1.47 5.74 2.29
CA LYS A 167 -0.77 4.46 2.06
C LYS A 167 0.63 4.43 2.67
N ARG A 168 1.41 5.50 2.43
CA ARG A 168 2.78 5.63 2.92
C ARG A 168 2.87 5.66 4.45
N TYR A 169 1.99 6.39 5.12
CA TYR A 169 2.05 6.58 6.57
C TYR A 169 1.27 5.53 7.38
N LEU A 170 0.20 4.95 6.84
CA LEU A 170 -0.57 3.90 7.51
C LEU A 170 0.00 2.49 7.28
N GLY A 171 1.05 2.34 6.48
CA GLY A 171 1.69 1.04 6.22
C GLY A 171 0.83 0.07 5.39
N ILE A 172 -0.24 0.57 4.77
CA ILE A 172 -1.17 -0.22 3.95
C ILE A 172 -0.44 -0.88 2.77
N ASP A 173 0.60 -0.22 2.23
CA ASP A 173 1.42 -0.76 1.13
C ASP A 173 2.10 -2.09 1.47
N LYS A 174 2.46 -2.32 2.75
CA LYS A 174 3.07 -3.58 3.17
C LYS A 174 2.02 -4.68 3.21
N MET A 175 0.83 -4.36 3.70
CA MET A 175 -0.28 -5.28 3.81
C MET A 175 -0.81 -5.69 2.42
N GLU A 176 -1.05 -4.73 1.53
CA GLU A 176 -1.50 -4.99 0.15
C GLU A 176 -0.49 -5.86 -0.62
N ARG A 177 0.80 -5.55 -0.51
CA ARG A 177 1.86 -6.30 -1.21
C ARG A 177 1.97 -7.75 -0.73
N ASP A 178 1.81 -7.98 0.57
CA ASP A 178 1.86 -9.34 1.13
C ASP A 178 0.58 -10.13 0.81
N ASP A 179 -0.57 -9.46 0.67
CA ASP A 179 -1.83 -10.08 0.26
C ASP A 179 -1.86 -10.41 -1.24
N GLU A 180 -1.31 -9.54 -2.09
CA GLU A 180 -1.16 -9.82 -3.53
C GLU A 180 -0.25 -11.01 -3.79
N LYS A 181 0.89 -11.11 -3.09
CA LYS A 181 1.80 -12.27 -3.19
C LYS A 181 1.11 -13.57 -2.80
N ARG A 182 0.22 -13.52 -1.80
CA ARG A 182 -0.57 -14.67 -1.35
C ARG A 182 -1.68 -15.04 -2.34
N ARG A 183 -2.27 -14.05 -3.02
CA ARG A 183 -3.32 -14.24 -4.04
C ARG A 183 -2.79 -14.72 -5.40
N LYS A 184 -1.57 -14.34 -5.78
CA LYS A 184 -0.91 -14.73 -7.04
C LYS A 184 -0.26 -16.12 -6.99
N LEU A 185 -0.81 -17.06 -6.21
CA LEU A 185 -0.41 -18.48 -6.25
C LEU A 185 -0.93 -19.09 -7.57
N GLN A 186 -0.28 -18.75 -8.67
CA GLN A 186 -0.71 -19.13 -10.00
C GLN A 186 -0.50 -20.63 -10.22
N LYS A 187 -1.52 -21.30 -10.76
CA LYS A 187 -1.47 -22.74 -11.04
C LYS A 187 -0.32 -23.04 -12.01
N PRO A 188 0.47 -24.12 -11.80
CA PRO A 188 1.61 -24.44 -12.65
C PRO A 188 1.31 -24.57 -14.16
N SER A 189 0.07 -24.89 -14.54
CA SER A 189 -0.36 -25.03 -15.94
C SER A 189 -0.63 -23.72 -16.67
N GLU A 190 -0.85 -22.61 -15.95
CA GLU A 190 -1.13 -21.28 -16.52
C GLU A 190 0.15 -20.52 -16.88
N LYS A 191 1.24 -20.91 -16.21
CA LYS A 191 2.59 -20.40 -16.41
C LYS A 191 2.99 -20.43 -17.89
N PHE A 192 2.80 -21.53 -18.61
CA PHE A 192 3.33 -21.64 -19.98
C PHE A 192 2.60 -20.84 -21.06
N ARG A 193 1.36 -20.38 -20.83
CA ARG A 193 0.60 -19.58 -21.83
C ARG A 193 0.86 -18.08 -21.72
N ASN A 194 1.18 -17.61 -20.51
CA ASN A 194 1.32 -16.17 -20.20
C ASN A 194 2.77 -15.76 -19.82
N ILE A 195 3.73 -16.69 -19.77
CA ILE A 195 5.14 -16.37 -19.42
C ILE A 195 5.86 -15.62 -20.55
N PHE A 196 5.56 -15.91 -21.81
CA PHE A 196 6.24 -15.27 -22.95
C PHE A 196 5.36 -14.16 -23.54
N ASN A 197 5.24 -13.08 -22.78
CA ASN A 197 4.80 -11.80 -23.32
C ASN A 197 6.05 -10.97 -23.64
N PHE A 198 6.20 -10.56 -24.90
CA PHE A 198 7.31 -9.71 -25.35
C PHE A 198 7.02 -8.22 -25.14
N GLU A 199 5.77 -7.88 -24.83
CA GLU A 199 5.33 -6.52 -24.54
C GLU A 199 5.32 -6.29 -23.02
N TRP A 200 5.73 -5.08 -22.63
CA TRP A 200 5.57 -4.60 -21.26
C TRP A 200 4.10 -4.33 -20.99
N ASP A 201 3.61 -4.75 -19.82
CA ASP A 201 2.24 -4.45 -19.41
C ASP A 201 2.11 -2.95 -19.07
N ASN A 202 0.99 -2.35 -19.46
CA ASN A 202 0.68 -0.95 -19.19
C ASN A 202 0.49 -0.66 -17.70
N SER A 203 0.26 -1.70 -16.88
CA SER A 203 0.21 -1.61 -15.42
C SER A 203 1.60 -1.48 -14.78
N GLU A 204 2.67 -1.81 -15.51
CA GLU A 204 4.06 -1.67 -15.06
C GLU A 204 4.64 -0.27 -15.36
N ASP A 205 3.84 0.61 -15.99
CA ASP A 205 4.21 2.00 -16.28
C ASP A 205 4.18 2.87 -15.02
N THR A 206 5.36 3.23 -14.52
CA THR A 206 5.54 4.03 -13.30
C THR A 206 5.19 5.51 -13.49
N SER A 207 5.09 6.01 -14.72
CA SER A 207 4.85 7.44 -14.97
C SER A 207 3.40 7.87 -14.68
N LYS A 208 2.46 6.91 -14.65
CA LYS A 208 1.03 7.18 -14.44
C LYS A 208 0.66 7.44 -12.99
N GLU A 209 1.50 7.03 -12.04
CA GLU A 209 1.24 7.21 -10.61
C GLU A 209 1.54 8.64 -10.13
N GLU A 210 2.15 9.48 -10.99
CA GLU A 210 2.47 10.87 -10.66
C GLU A 210 1.25 11.77 -10.79
N THR A 211 0.52 11.85 -9.68
CA THR A 211 -0.63 12.74 -9.52
C THR A 211 -0.24 14.23 -9.54
N ASN A 212 0.97 14.54 -9.08
CA ASN A 212 1.48 15.90 -8.96
C ASN A 212 1.85 16.50 -10.33
N GLU A 213 1.26 17.66 -10.62
CA GLU A 213 1.45 18.40 -11.87
C GLU A 213 2.90 18.74 -12.18
N LEU A 214 3.74 19.00 -11.16
CA LEU A 214 5.15 19.36 -11.34
C LEU A 214 5.97 18.22 -11.97
N TYR A 215 5.61 16.98 -11.67
CA TYR A 215 6.27 15.79 -12.20
C TYR A 215 5.66 15.37 -13.52
N ARG A 216 4.34 15.49 -13.68
CA ARG A 216 3.65 15.26 -14.95
C ARG A 216 4.11 16.22 -16.05
N ASN A 217 4.22 17.51 -15.72
CA ASN A 217 4.68 18.56 -16.63
C ASN A 217 6.13 18.95 -16.33
N ARG A 218 7.02 17.95 -16.26
CA ARG A 218 8.43 18.18 -15.98
C ARG A 218 9.05 19.09 -17.03
N VAL A 219 9.54 20.24 -16.60
CA VAL A 219 10.27 21.17 -17.47
C VAL A 219 11.51 20.46 -18.01
N GLN A 220 11.56 20.27 -19.33
CA GLN A 220 12.72 19.67 -19.95
C GLN A 220 13.92 20.63 -19.86
N PRO A 221 15.07 20.18 -19.32
CA PRO A 221 16.24 21.03 -19.20
C PRO A 221 16.72 21.41 -20.60
N GLN A 222 17.12 22.67 -20.78
CA GLN A 222 17.74 23.13 -22.02
C GLN A 222 19.22 22.75 -21.99
N LEU A 223 19.59 21.70 -22.73
CA LEU A 223 20.96 21.15 -22.70
C LEU A 223 21.98 22.21 -23.16
N LEU A 224 23.13 22.25 -22.46
CA LEU A 224 24.25 23.15 -22.76
C LEU A 224 23.81 24.60 -23.02
N PHE A 225 22.89 25.12 -22.20
CA PHE A 225 22.36 26.50 -22.31
C PHE A 225 21.76 26.82 -23.70
N GLY A 226 21.01 25.88 -24.27
CA GLY A 226 20.37 26.03 -25.58
C GLY A 226 21.26 25.67 -26.77
N ARG A 227 22.52 25.31 -26.53
CA ARG A 227 23.46 24.89 -27.58
C ARG A 227 23.51 23.38 -27.81
N GLY A 228 23.00 22.60 -26.85
CA GLY A 228 23.00 21.14 -26.86
C GLY A 228 21.65 20.56 -27.28
N PHE A 229 21.69 19.31 -27.76
CA PHE A 229 20.51 18.57 -28.21
C PHE A 229 20.46 17.19 -27.55
N ILE A 230 19.25 16.70 -27.30
CA ILE A 230 18.98 15.33 -26.84
C ILE A 230 19.36 14.36 -27.96
N ALA A 231 20.10 13.31 -27.63
CA ALA A 231 20.49 12.29 -28.59
C ALA A 231 19.27 11.52 -29.12
N GLY A 232 19.29 11.15 -30.41
CA GLY A 232 18.24 10.34 -31.03
C GLY A 232 16.95 11.09 -31.41
N VAL A 233 16.79 12.35 -31.02
CA VAL A 233 15.64 13.20 -31.39
C VAL A 233 16.08 14.19 -32.47
N ASP A 234 15.23 14.45 -33.47
CA ASP A 234 15.56 15.38 -34.57
C ASP A 234 15.90 16.79 -34.04
N VAL A 235 17.07 17.31 -34.43
CA VAL A 235 17.56 18.65 -34.09
C VAL A 235 16.58 19.74 -34.50
N ARG A 236 15.91 19.60 -35.66
CA ARG A 236 14.94 20.59 -36.15
C ARG A 236 13.70 20.65 -35.27
N GLU A 237 13.23 19.51 -34.78
CA GLU A 237 12.09 19.42 -33.87
C GLU A 237 12.44 19.99 -32.49
N GLN A 238 13.64 19.67 -31.98
CA GLN A 238 14.12 20.20 -30.70
C GLN A 238 14.27 21.72 -30.72
N LYS A 239 14.80 22.30 -31.80
CA LYS A 239 14.91 23.76 -31.95
C LYS A 239 13.55 24.44 -31.93
N LYS A 240 12.53 23.87 -32.58
CA LYS A 240 11.17 24.44 -32.55
C LYS A 240 10.57 24.50 -31.14
N LYS A 241 10.85 23.49 -30.31
CA LYS A 241 10.35 23.41 -28.92
C LYS A 241 11.10 24.35 -27.98
N ASN A 242 12.32 24.78 -28.31
CA ASN A 242 13.24 25.41 -27.38
C ASN A 242 13.78 26.76 -27.88
N ASN A 243 13.03 27.85 -27.65
CA ASN A 243 13.34 29.19 -28.18
C ASN A 243 13.80 30.21 -27.12
N PHE A 244 13.98 29.80 -25.86
CA PHE A 244 14.24 30.75 -24.77
C PHE A 244 15.63 31.39 -24.87
N TYR A 245 16.70 30.59 -24.95
CA TYR A 245 18.06 31.12 -25.03
C TYR A 245 18.38 31.84 -26.34
N ASP A 246 17.72 31.46 -27.44
CA ASP A 246 17.86 32.17 -28.71
C ASP A 246 17.30 33.59 -28.60
N LYS A 247 16.08 33.75 -28.08
CA LYS A 247 15.48 35.06 -27.78
C LYS A 247 16.33 35.87 -26.80
N LEU A 248 16.80 35.25 -25.73
CA LEU A 248 17.65 35.90 -24.74
C LEU A 248 18.95 36.42 -25.37
N SER A 249 19.56 35.63 -26.26
CA SER A 249 20.80 36.01 -26.96
C SER A 249 20.54 37.17 -27.92
N GLU A 250 19.44 37.13 -28.67
CA GLU A 250 19.02 38.24 -29.52
C GLU A 250 18.74 39.53 -28.73
N GLU A 251 18.03 39.44 -27.61
CA GLU A 251 17.75 40.58 -26.74
C GLU A 251 19.03 41.16 -26.15
N ARG A 252 19.96 40.31 -25.68
CA ARG A 252 21.27 40.76 -25.18
C ARG A 252 22.13 41.39 -26.27
N GLN A 253 22.10 40.87 -27.49
CA GLN A 253 22.78 41.49 -28.63
C GLN A 253 22.17 42.86 -28.94
N LYS A 254 20.85 42.96 -29.01
CA LYS A 254 20.14 44.23 -29.24
C LYS A 254 20.47 45.25 -28.15
N LEU A 255 20.47 44.85 -26.88
CA LEU A 255 20.80 45.72 -25.75
C LEU A 255 22.28 46.09 -25.70
N GLY A 256 23.19 45.17 -26.00
CA GLY A 256 24.63 45.42 -26.05
C GLY A 256 25.04 46.35 -27.20
N ILE A 257 24.33 46.28 -28.33
CA ILE A 257 24.47 47.23 -29.44
C ILE A 257 23.91 48.60 -29.04
N ALA A 258 22.83 48.64 -28.26
CA ALA A 258 22.22 49.88 -27.76
C ALA A 258 23.02 50.56 -26.63
N SER A 259 23.81 49.81 -25.85
CA SER A 259 24.62 50.34 -24.73
C SER A 259 26.03 50.77 -25.12
N GLY A 260 26.41 50.68 -26.40
CA GLY A 260 27.64 51.30 -26.91
C GLY A 260 28.96 50.72 -26.35
N VAL A 261 28.98 49.46 -25.89
CA VAL A 261 30.23 48.80 -25.51
C VAL A 261 30.90 48.25 -26.77
N THR A 262 31.85 49.01 -27.29
CA THR A 262 32.73 48.64 -28.39
C THR A 262 33.57 47.42 -28.01
N MET A 263 33.26 46.27 -28.62
CA MET A 263 34.16 45.11 -28.59
C MET A 263 35.38 45.45 -29.45
N VAL A 264 36.50 45.73 -28.79
CA VAL A 264 37.83 45.84 -29.41
C VAL A 264 38.14 44.53 -30.12
N GLU A 265 38.30 44.61 -31.45
CA GLU A 265 38.77 43.53 -32.30
C GLU A 265 40.17 43.08 -31.85
N SER A 266 40.27 41.94 -31.19
CA SER A 266 41.55 41.24 -31.04
C SER A 266 41.81 40.41 -32.30
N SER A 267 42.36 41.11 -33.28
CA SER A 267 43.07 40.50 -34.40
C SER A 267 44.27 39.69 -33.87
N THR A 268 44.13 38.37 -33.79
CA THR A 268 45.30 37.48 -33.86
C THR A 268 45.00 36.38 -34.86
N GLY A 269 45.66 36.49 -36.01
CA GLY A 269 45.45 35.63 -37.15
C GLY A 269 45.87 34.19 -36.94
N ARG A 270 45.33 33.33 -37.80
CA ARG A 270 46.03 32.13 -38.28
C ARG A 270 45.61 31.87 -39.72
N LYS A 271 46.49 32.29 -40.63
CA LYS A 271 46.69 31.63 -41.92
C LYS A 271 47.64 30.46 -41.66
N SER A 272 47.19 29.24 -41.95
CA SER A 272 47.90 28.11 -42.56
C SER A 272 47.08 26.85 -42.34
#